data_AF-A0A2V9RWL5-F1
#
_entry.id   AF-A0A2V9RWL5-F1
#
_cell.length_a   1.000
_cell.length_b   1.000
_cell.length_c   1.000
_cell.angle_alpha   90.00
_cell.angle_beta   90.00
_cell.angle_gamma   90.00
#
_symmetry.space_group_name_H-M   'P 1'
#
loop_
_entity.id
_entity.type
_entity.pdbx_description
1 polymer ?
#
loop_
_entity_poly.entity_id
_entity_poly.type
_entity_poly.pdbx_seq_one_letter_code
_entity_poly.pdbx_strand_id
1 'polypeptide(L)'
;MDLWNKRTLISLAFPAGLLLLAAVLLLETGLVPLSSSVIDFYYYAVFLSGVLLAWRFHSSRVLFALITLLLAHRALEFFAAGSVSASGPGHIAFEAIAFLLPVNFVILAAVRERGLVLPSIAFNFCLLFVEAVFVAIICRPGQTTGPGFLHSTFLGQDLFGWTIIPPPALLVFISAFAILLTRFLLYRKPVESGLFWSLAA
;
A
#
# COMPACT_ATOMS: atom_id res chain seq x y z
N MET A 1 14.44 -26.88 -6.20
CA MET A 1 14.78 -25.46 -6.45
C MET A 1 15.19 -24.88 -5.11
N ASP A 2 16.43 -24.47 -4.95
CA ASP A 2 16.97 -24.03 -3.66
C ASP A 2 16.51 -22.59 -3.39
N LEU A 3 15.32 -22.46 -2.77
CA LEU A 3 14.64 -21.19 -2.54
C LEU A 3 15.36 -20.31 -1.50
N TRP A 4 16.30 -20.88 -0.75
CA TRP A 4 16.89 -20.28 0.46
C TRP A 4 18.42 -20.09 0.36
N ASN A 5 18.90 -19.55 -0.75
CA ASN A 5 20.31 -19.23 -0.91
C ASN A 5 20.67 -17.94 -0.14
N LYS A 6 21.80 -17.88 0.58
CA LYS A 6 22.25 -16.67 1.30
C LYS A 6 22.22 -15.41 0.43
N ARG A 7 22.47 -15.56 -0.88
CA ARG A 7 22.43 -14.47 -1.87
C ARG A 7 21.03 -13.88 -2.08
N THR A 8 19.97 -14.70 -2.02
CA THR A 8 18.59 -14.22 -2.19
C THR A 8 18.10 -13.49 -0.95
N LEU A 9 18.46 -13.96 0.24
CA LEU A 9 18.17 -13.26 1.51
C LEU A 9 18.86 -11.90 1.55
N ILE A 10 20.14 -11.82 1.16
CA ILE A 10 20.87 -10.55 1.14
C ILE A 10 20.24 -9.59 0.11
N SER A 11 19.88 -10.05 -1.08
CA SER A 11 19.19 -9.23 -2.09
C SER A 11 17.76 -8.83 -1.69
N LEU A 12 17.12 -9.56 -0.78
CA LEU A 12 15.79 -9.21 -0.27
C LEU A 12 15.91 -8.14 0.80
N ALA A 13 16.84 -8.31 1.75
CA ALA A 13 17.03 -7.41 2.89
C ALA A 13 17.74 -6.09 2.51
N PHE A 14 18.67 -6.13 1.56
CA PHE A 14 19.39 -4.95 1.07
C PHE A 14 18.92 -4.59 -0.34
N PRO A 15 18.58 -3.32 -0.65
CA PRO A 15 18.65 -2.11 0.20
C PRO A 15 17.35 -1.76 0.94
N ALA A 16 16.19 -2.24 0.49
CA ALA A 16 14.88 -1.75 0.95
C ALA A 16 14.58 -2.08 2.42
N GLY A 17 14.97 -3.27 2.91
CA GLY A 17 14.77 -3.63 4.31
C GLY A 17 15.59 -2.77 5.27
N LEU A 18 16.82 -2.40 4.89
CA LEU A 18 17.64 -1.48 5.68
C LEU A 18 17.02 -0.08 5.74
N LEU A 19 16.48 0.41 4.61
CA LEU A 19 15.80 1.70 4.55
C LEU A 19 14.54 1.74 5.41
N LEU A 20 13.74 0.67 5.38
CA LEU A 20 12.54 0.55 6.21
C LEU A 20 12.90 0.51 7.70
N LEU A 21 13.91 -0.29 8.07
CA LEU A 21 14.37 -0.37 9.46
C LEU A 21 14.91 0.99 9.94
N ALA A 22 15.67 1.70 9.09
CA ALA A 22 16.12 3.05 9.40
C ALA A 22 14.96 4.03 9.60
N ALA A 23 13.90 3.94 8.76
CA ALA A 23 12.71 4.76 8.91
C ALA A 23 11.97 4.48 10.21
N VAL A 24 11.77 3.21 10.57
CA VAL A 24 11.12 2.81 11.83
C VAL A 24 11.91 3.31 13.04
N LEU A 25 13.24 3.11 13.05
CA LEU A 25 14.08 3.62 14.13
C LEU A 25 14.01 5.14 14.23
N LEU A 26 14.01 5.85 13.11
CA LEU A 26 13.94 7.31 13.11
C LEU A 26 12.60 7.83 13.68
N LEU A 27 11.50 7.16 13.34
CA LEU A 27 10.15 7.50 13.80
C LEU A 27 9.94 7.18 15.28
N GLU A 28 10.39 6.02 15.76
CA GLU A 28 10.23 5.57 17.15
C GLU A 28 11.15 6.34 18.11
N THR A 29 12.39 6.61 17.70
CA THR A 29 13.36 7.26 18.59
C THR A 29 13.19 8.78 18.68
N GLY A 30 12.48 9.39 17.72
CA GLY A 30 12.26 10.84 17.67
C GLY A 30 13.56 11.66 17.62
N LEU A 31 14.69 11.04 17.30
CA LEU A 31 16.03 11.64 17.41
C LEU A 31 16.23 12.86 16.50
N VAL A 32 15.42 12.98 15.44
CA VAL A 32 15.48 14.09 14.50
C VAL A 32 14.11 14.79 14.47
N PRO A 33 14.01 16.05 14.92
CA PRO A 33 12.80 16.83 14.75
C PRO A 33 12.62 17.17 13.27
N LEU A 34 11.89 16.32 12.56
CA LEU A 34 11.55 16.54 11.16
C LEU A 34 10.39 17.53 11.09
N SER A 35 10.61 18.67 10.44
CA SER A 35 9.54 19.60 10.10
C SER A 35 8.58 18.94 9.10
N SER A 36 7.27 19.18 9.24
CA SER A 36 6.25 18.72 8.30
C SER A 36 6.57 19.10 6.85
N SER A 37 7.11 20.30 6.63
CA SER A 37 7.49 20.77 5.28
C SER A 37 8.59 19.93 4.63
N VAL A 38 9.51 19.37 5.43
CA VAL A 38 10.57 18.48 4.92
C VAL A 38 9.97 17.14 4.51
N ILE A 39 9.06 16.60 5.32
CA ILE A 39 8.37 15.34 5.04
C ILE A 39 7.56 15.47 3.75
N ASP A 40 6.79 16.56 3.60
CA ASP A 40 6.01 16.84 2.39
C ASP A 40 6.91 16.93 1.16
N PHE A 41 8.02 17.68 1.26
CA PHE A 41 8.97 17.81 0.16
C PHE A 41 9.53 16.46 -0.29
N TYR A 42 9.99 15.63 0.67
CA TYR A 42 10.52 14.30 0.35
C TYR A 42 9.44 13.39 -0.24
N TYR A 43 8.22 13.44 0.29
CA TYR A 43 7.10 12.67 -0.22
C TYR A 43 6.83 12.96 -1.70
N TYR A 44 6.70 14.25 -2.06
CA TYR A 44 6.49 14.65 -3.45
C TYR A 44 7.71 14.43 -4.34
N ALA A 45 8.92 14.63 -3.82
CA ALA A 45 10.16 14.40 -4.56
C ALA A 45 10.33 12.92 -4.92
N VAL A 46 10.06 12.01 -3.98
CA VAL A 46 10.11 10.55 -4.20
C VAL A 46 9.00 10.13 -5.16
N PHE A 47 7.79 10.65 -4.98
CA PHE A 47 6.68 10.36 -5.90
C PHE A 47 7.01 10.78 -7.34
N LEU A 48 7.47 12.03 -7.54
CA LEU A 48 7.78 12.56 -8.87
C LEU A 48 8.97 11.81 -9.50
N SER A 49 10.00 11.52 -8.71
CA SER A 49 11.13 10.70 -9.16
C SER A 49 10.69 9.30 -9.59
N GLY A 50 9.79 8.68 -8.81
CA GLY A 50 9.20 7.39 -9.14
C GLY A 50 8.40 7.43 -10.44
N VAL A 51 7.61 8.48 -10.66
CA VAL A 51 6.84 8.68 -11.90
C VAL A 51 7.77 8.85 -13.10
N LEU A 52 8.84 9.65 -12.97
CA LEU A 52 9.85 9.83 -14.02
C LEU A 52 10.56 8.50 -14.35
N LEU A 53 10.90 7.69 -13.34
CA LEU A 53 11.48 6.36 -13.54
C LEU A 53 10.47 5.41 -14.21
N ALA A 54 9.22 5.40 -13.76
CA ALA A 54 8.16 4.59 -14.36
C ALA A 54 7.94 4.95 -15.84
N TRP A 55 7.97 6.24 -16.17
CA TRP A 55 7.94 6.73 -17.53
C TRP A 55 9.17 6.26 -18.33
N ARG A 56 10.38 6.47 -17.79
CA ARG A 56 11.66 6.13 -18.44
C ARG A 56 11.79 4.64 -18.76
N PHE A 57 11.25 3.78 -17.91
CA PHE A 57 11.23 2.33 -18.07
C PHE A 57 9.93 1.80 -18.71
N HIS A 58 9.00 2.67 -19.09
CA HIS A 58 7.68 2.33 -19.62
C HIS A 58 6.91 1.31 -18.75
N SER A 59 7.12 1.36 -17.42
CA SER A 59 6.49 0.43 -16.50
C SER A 59 5.17 1.01 -15.99
N SER A 60 4.07 0.59 -16.62
CA SER A 60 2.72 0.93 -16.17
C SER A 60 2.46 0.46 -14.74
N ARG A 61 2.99 -0.71 -14.36
CA ARG A 61 2.82 -1.28 -13.02
C ARG A 61 3.36 -0.35 -11.92
N VAL A 62 4.58 0.17 -12.12
CA VAL A 62 5.21 1.07 -11.14
C VAL A 62 4.44 2.39 -11.06
N LEU A 63 4.02 2.93 -12.21
CA LEU A 63 3.22 4.15 -12.24
C LEU A 63 1.91 3.99 -11.46
N PHE A 64 1.17 2.91 -11.70
CA PHE A 64 -0.09 2.67 -10.98
C PHE A 64 0.12 2.36 -9.50
N ALA A 65 1.18 1.64 -9.12
CA ALA A 65 1.51 1.43 -7.71
C ALA A 65 1.77 2.76 -6.98
N LEU A 66 2.51 3.69 -7.61
CA LEU A 66 2.75 5.02 -7.06
C LEU A 66 1.47 5.84 -6.93
N ILE A 67 0.59 5.80 -7.93
CA ILE A 67 -0.71 6.49 -7.88
C ILE A 67 -1.59 5.90 -6.77
N THR A 68 -1.63 4.57 -6.61
CA THR A 68 -2.36 3.91 -5.53
C THR A 68 -1.85 4.35 -4.16
N LEU A 69 -0.53 4.40 -3.96
CA LEU A 69 0.08 4.91 -2.72
C LEU A 69 -0.24 6.39 -2.47
N LEU A 70 -0.23 7.22 -3.52
CA LEU A 70 -0.61 8.63 -3.43
C LEU A 70 -2.07 8.81 -3.01
N LEU A 71 -2.98 8.06 -3.64
CA LEU A 71 -4.40 8.10 -3.31
C LEU A 71 -4.66 7.63 -1.88
N ALA A 72 -4.02 6.54 -1.45
CA ALA A 72 -4.13 6.04 -0.09
C ALA A 72 -3.69 7.10 0.93
N HIS A 73 -2.52 7.71 0.73
CA HIS A 73 -2.03 8.76 1.61
C HIS A 73 -2.95 9.98 1.64
N ARG A 74 -3.40 10.47 0.47
CA ARG A 74 -4.32 11.62 0.39
C ARG A 74 -5.68 11.35 1.02
N ALA A 75 -6.19 10.13 0.88
CA ALA A 75 -7.44 9.73 1.52
C ALA A 75 -7.30 9.74 3.05
N LEU A 76 -6.18 9.23 3.60
CA LEU A 76 -5.93 9.29 5.04
C LEU A 76 -5.76 10.73 5.54
N GLU A 77 -5.00 11.57 4.84
CA GLU A 77 -4.87 12.99 5.20
C GLU A 77 -6.23 13.70 5.19
N PHE A 78 -7.05 13.46 4.17
CA PHE A 78 -8.34 14.11 3.99
C PHE A 78 -9.40 13.66 5.02
N PHE A 79 -9.49 12.35 5.28
CA PHE A 79 -10.54 11.79 6.15
C PHE A 79 -10.12 11.58 7.60
N ALA A 80 -8.83 11.36 7.88
CA ALA A 80 -8.31 11.15 9.23
C ALA A 80 -7.58 12.37 9.80
N ALA A 81 -7.36 13.43 9.02
CA ALA A 81 -6.69 14.66 9.47
C ALA A 81 -5.35 14.42 10.20
N GLY A 82 -4.63 13.35 9.82
CA GLY A 82 -3.36 12.95 10.44
C GLY A 82 -3.46 12.01 11.65
N SER A 83 -4.66 11.68 12.14
CA SER A 83 -4.84 10.70 13.23
C SER A 83 -6.06 9.81 13.01
N VAL A 84 -5.86 8.49 12.98
CA VAL A 84 -6.96 7.53 12.86
C VAL A 84 -7.70 7.46 14.20
N SER A 85 -8.84 8.13 14.30
CA SER A 85 -9.76 8.02 15.43
C SER A 85 -10.37 6.62 15.50
N ALA A 86 -10.75 6.18 16.71
CA ALA A 86 -11.37 4.87 16.94
C ALA A 86 -12.72 4.66 16.23
N SER A 87 -13.34 5.73 15.72
CA SER A 87 -14.56 5.68 14.94
C SER A 87 -14.68 6.88 13.99
N GLY A 88 -15.56 6.76 12.99
CA GLY A 88 -15.87 7.82 12.03
C GLY A 88 -15.16 7.67 10.67
N PRO A 89 -15.24 8.70 9.80
CA PRO A 89 -14.79 8.63 8.41
C PRO A 89 -13.31 8.24 8.24
N GLY A 90 -12.43 8.71 9.13
CA GLY A 90 -11.01 8.37 9.11
C GLY A 90 -10.74 6.89 9.37
N HIS A 91 -11.48 6.26 10.28
CA HIS A 91 -11.40 4.82 10.53
C HIS A 91 -11.86 4.04 9.29
N ILE A 92 -13.01 4.42 8.73
CA ILE A 92 -13.57 3.77 7.52
C ILE A 92 -12.60 3.88 6.34
N ALA A 93 -11.98 5.04 6.14
CA ALA A 93 -10.96 5.24 5.13
C ALA A 93 -9.76 4.31 5.35
N PHE A 94 -9.28 4.20 6.59
CA PHE A 94 -8.20 3.30 6.96
C PHE A 94 -8.54 1.84 6.67
N GLU A 95 -9.73 1.36 7.06
CA GLU A 95 -10.18 -0.01 6.77
C GLU A 95 -10.24 -0.30 5.27
N ALA A 96 -10.80 0.64 4.50
CA ALA A 96 -10.94 0.49 3.06
C ALA A 96 -9.57 0.46 2.38
N ILE A 97 -8.63 1.32 2.79
CA ILE A 97 -7.27 1.37 2.25
C ILE A 97 -6.50 0.11 2.63
N ALA A 98 -6.60 -0.35 3.88
CA ALA A 98 -5.96 -1.58 4.36
C ALA A 98 -6.42 -2.82 3.57
N PHE A 99 -7.64 -2.80 3.03
CA PHE A 99 -8.15 -3.85 2.14
C PHE A 99 -7.77 -3.64 0.67
N LEU A 100 -7.97 -2.44 0.13
CA LEU A 100 -7.80 -2.15 -1.31
C LEU A 100 -6.33 -2.11 -1.74
N LEU A 101 -5.43 -1.61 -0.89
CA LEU A 101 -4.02 -1.44 -1.24
C LEU A 101 -3.32 -2.79 -1.51
N PRO A 102 -3.44 -3.83 -0.65
CA PRO A 102 -2.86 -5.13 -0.94
C PRO A 102 -3.47 -5.79 -2.19
N VAL A 103 -4.79 -5.67 -2.38
CA VAL A 103 -5.48 -6.20 -3.57
C VAL A 103 -4.94 -5.55 -4.85
N ASN A 104 -4.82 -4.23 -4.86
CA ASN A 104 -4.25 -3.50 -5.98
C ASN A 104 -2.84 -3.96 -6.31
N PHE A 105 -1.99 -4.17 -5.30
CA PHE A 105 -0.61 -4.63 -5.53
C PHE A 105 -0.56 -6.05 -6.08
N VAL A 106 -1.42 -6.95 -5.62
CA VAL A 106 -1.53 -8.31 -6.17
C VAL A 106 -2.00 -8.28 -7.63
N ILE A 107 -3.00 -7.45 -7.96
CA ILE A 107 -3.49 -7.27 -9.33
C ILE A 107 -2.36 -6.72 -10.21
N LEU A 108 -1.68 -5.65 -9.78
CA LEU A 108 -0.58 -5.03 -10.52
C LEU A 108 0.59 -6.00 -10.72
N ALA A 109 0.89 -6.84 -9.74
CA ALA A 109 1.86 -7.92 -9.91
C ALA A 109 1.36 -8.91 -10.99
N ALA A 110 0.10 -9.35 -10.93
CA ALA A 110 -0.49 -10.33 -11.87
C ALA A 110 -0.52 -9.84 -13.33
N VAL A 111 -0.84 -8.57 -13.57
CA VAL A 111 -0.97 -8.00 -14.93
C VAL A 111 0.35 -8.01 -15.67
N ARG A 112 0.50 -8.76 -16.77
CA ARG A 112 1.73 -8.80 -17.59
C ARG A 112 2.11 -7.40 -18.08
N GLU A 113 3.40 -7.03 -18.03
CA GLU A 113 3.86 -5.73 -18.54
C GLU A 113 3.56 -5.62 -20.04
N ARG A 114 2.62 -4.73 -20.41
CA ARG A 114 2.26 -4.42 -21.80
C ARG A 114 2.81 -3.06 -22.26
N GLY A 115 3.73 -2.46 -21.48
CA GLY A 115 4.19 -1.09 -21.68
C GLY A 115 3.11 -0.05 -21.35
N LEU A 116 3.39 1.23 -21.65
CA LEU A 116 2.45 2.35 -21.48
C LEU A 116 1.47 2.45 -22.66
N VAL A 117 0.74 1.38 -22.94
CA VAL A 117 -0.29 1.37 -23.99
C VAL A 117 -1.59 2.00 -23.49
N LEU A 118 -2.14 2.91 -24.29
CA LEU A 118 -3.31 3.74 -23.98
C LEU A 118 -4.52 2.94 -23.42
N PRO A 119 -4.91 1.78 -23.98
CA PRO A 119 -6.07 1.03 -23.50
C PRO A 119 -5.88 0.44 -22.10
N SER A 120 -4.67 -0.04 -21.80
CA SER A 120 -4.36 -0.61 -20.48
C SER A 120 -4.28 0.48 -19.42
N ILE A 121 -3.76 1.66 -19.79
CA ILE A 121 -3.72 2.82 -18.92
C ILE A 121 -5.15 3.28 -18.58
N ALA A 122 -6.01 3.43 -19.60
CA ALA A 122 -7.39 3.85 -19.41
C ALA A 122 -8.18 2.92 -18.48
N PHE A 123 -8.02 1.59 -18.64
CA PHE A 123 -8.69 0.61 -17.77
C PHE A 123 -8.25 0.73 -16.31
N ASN A 124 -6.94 0.77 -16.06
CA ASN A 124 -6.42 0.88 -14.69
C ASN A 124 -6.76 2.23 -14.06
N PHE A 125 -6.75 3.33 -14.83
CA PHE A 125 -7.21 4.63 -14.35
C PHE A 125 -8.70 4.62 -14.00
N CYS A 126 -9.53 4.01 -14.83
CA CYS A 126 -10.96 3.86 -14.56
C CYS A 126 -11.20 3.06 -13.27
N LEU A 127 -10.46 1.95 -13.09
CA LEU A 127 -10.53 1.14 -11.88
C LEU A 127 -10.15 1.97 -10.65
N LEU A 128 -8.99 2.64 -10.65
CA LEU A 128 -8.56 3.47 -9.52
C LEU A 128 -9.51 4.64 -9.26
N PHE A 129 -10.10 5.22 -10.30
CA PHE A 129 -11.10 6.26 -10.16
C PHE A 129 -12.36 5.74 -9.47
N VAL A 130 -12.85 4.57 -9.87
CA VAL A 130 -14.00 3.91 -9.23
C VAL A 130 -13.69 3.59 -7.77
N GLU A 131 -12.49 3.09 -7.46
CA GLU A 131 -12.06 2.85 -6.07
C GLU A 131 -12.01 4.13 -5.24
N ALA A 132 -11.43 5.21 -5.78
CA ALA A 132 -11.37 6.50 -5.09
C ALA A 132 -12.77 7.06 -4.81
N VAL A 133 -13.68 6.98 -5.79
CA VAL A 133 -15.08 7.38 -5.63
C VAL A 133 -15.79 6.50 -4.61
N PHE A 134 -15.56 5.18 -4.64
CA PHE A 134 -16.11 4.24 -3.67
C PHE A 134 -15.68 4.61 -2.25
N VAL A 135 -14.38 4.85 -2.03
CA VAL A 135 -13.83 5.30 -0.73
C VAL A 135 -14.46 6.63 -0.31
N ALA A 136 -14.59 7.59 -1.22
CA ALA A 136 -15.21 8.89 -0.90
C ALA A 136 -16.69 8.76 -0.51
N ILE A 137 -17.45 7.86 -1.14
CA ILE A 137 -18.86 7.61 -0.84
C ILE A 137 -19.02 6.97 0.54
N ILE A 138 -18.20 5.96 0.88
CA ILE A 138 -18.30 5.28 2.18
C ILE A 138 -17.81 6.16 3.33
N CYS A 139 -16.89 7.09 3.08
CA CYS A 139 -16.35 8.03 4.08
C CYS A 139 -17.20 9.30 4.23
N ARG A 140 -18.46 9.29 3.80
CA ARG A 140 -19.32 10.48 3.85
C ARG A 140 -19.49 10.97 5.30
N PRO A 141 -19.31 12.28 5.58
CA PRO A 141 -19.45 12.83 6.92
C PRO A 141 -20.89 12.58 7.43
N GLY A 142 -20.99 11.88 8.57
CA GLY A 142 -22.26 11.45 9.18
C GLY A 142 -22.39 9.93 9.37
N GLN A 143 -21.53 9.13 8.73
CA GLN A 143 -21.48 7.68 8.97
C GLN A 143 -20.62 7.36 10.20
N THR A 144 -21.25 6.86 11.26
CA THR A 144 -20.58 6.44 12.50
C THR A 144 -20.13 4.98 12.46
N THR A 145 -20.68 4.19 11.54
CA THR A 145 -20.41 2.77 11.35
C THR A 145 -20.02 2.52 9.90
N GLY A 146 -18.86 1.89 9.70
CA GLY A 146 -18.41 1.46 8.38
C GLY A 146 -19.38 0.43 7.74
N PRO A 147 -19.29 0.19 6.43
CA PRO A 147 -20.12 -0.80 5.75
C PRO A 147 -19.97 -2.18 6.43
N GLY A 148 -21.09 -2.81 6.79
CA GLY A 148 -21.14 -4.06 7.56
C GLY A 148 -20.38 -5.25 6.93
N PHE A 149 -20.03 -5.17 5.65
CA PHE A 149 -19.16 -6.15 4.99
C PHE A 149 -17.71 -6.11 5.53
N LEU A 150 -17.19 -4.93 5.89
CA LEU A 150 -15.87 -4.78 6.52
C LEU A 150 -15.87 -5.24 7.98
N HIS A 151 -17.02 -5.14 8.64
CA HIS A 151 -17.25 -5.59 10.00
C HIS A 151 -17.81 -7.02 10.07
N SER A 152 -17.78 -7.79 8.97
CA SER A 152 -18.36 -9.13 8.94
C SER A 152 -17.68 -10.02 9.98
N THR A 153 -18.41 -10.27 11.06
CA THR A 153 -18.07 -11.03 12.27
C THR A 153 -17.92 -12.53 11.97
N PHE A 154 -17.09 -12.88 10.99
CA PHE A 154 -16.89 -14.28 10.60
C PHE A 154 -15.79 -14.97 11.43
N LEU A 155 -14.94 -14.20 12.13
CA LEU A 155 -13.91 -14.70 13.04
C LEU A 155 -14.11 -14.04 14.40
N GLY A 156 -14.20 -14.86 15.47
CA GLY A 156 -14.52 -14.42 16.83
C GLY A 156 -13.69 -13.21 17.28
N GLN A 157 -14.38 -12.22 17.85
CA GLN A 157 -13.83 -10.95 18.34
C GLN A 157 -12.74 -11.13 19.42
N ASP A 158 -12.63 -12.32 20.02
CA ASP A 158 -11.72 -12.59 21.14
C ASP A 158 -10.24 -12.77 20.72
N LEU A 159 -9.94 -13.07 19.46
CA LEU A 159 -8.54 -13.31 19.01
C LEU A 159 -7.86 -12.07 18.40
N PHE A 160 -8.62 -11.04 18.02
CA PHE A 160 -8.12 -9.87 17.29
C PHE A 160 -8.42 -8.51 17.98
N GLY A 161 -8.79 -8.51 19.26
CA GLY A 161 -9.01 -7.28 20.03
C GLY A 161 -7.77 -6.39 20.23
N TRP A 162 -6.58 -6.85 19.83
CA TRP A 162 -5.33 -6.08 19.90
C TRP A 162 -5.07 -5.22 18.65
N THR A 163 -5.80 -5.43 17.55
CA THR A 163 -5.48 -4.82 16.25
C THR A 163 -6.60 -3.86 15.81
N ILE A 164 -6.23 -2.62 15.47
CA ILE A 164 -7.13 -1.58 14.90
C ILE A 164 -7.61 -1.96 13.49
N ILE A 165 -7.00 -2.97 12.86
CA ILE A 165 -7.28 -3.43 11.49
C ILE A 165 -8.41 -4.48 11.49
N PRO A 166 -9.42 -4.37 10.62
CA PRO A 166 -10.47 -5.38 10.49
C PRO A 166 -9.92 -6.77 10.12
N PRO A 167 -10.47 -7.86 10.68
CA PRO A 167 -10.09 -9.23 10.34
C PRO A 167 -10.02 -9.54 8.83
N PRO A 168 -10.97 -9.10 7.97
CA PRO A 168 -10.88 -9.38 6.53
C PRO A 168 -9.72 -8.65 5.86
N ALA A 169 -9.41 -7.42 6.27
CA ALA A 169 -8.29 -6.66 5.72
C ALA A 169 -6.95 -7.31 6.09
N LEU A 170 -6.84 -7.86 7.30
CA LEU A 170 -5.65 -8.57 7.75
C LEU A 170 -5.42 -9.86 6.94
N LEU A 171 -6.47 -10.65 6.67
CA LEU A 171 -6.35 -11.84 5.82
C LEU A 171 -5.92 -11.50 4.39
N VAL A 172 -6.49 -10.43 3.83
CA VAL A 172 -6.11 -9.92 2.51
C VAL A 172 -4.67 -9.42 2.50
N PHE A 173 -4.24 -8.72 3.54
CA PHE A 173 -2.86 -8.27 3.69
C PHE A 173 -1.89 -9.46 3.77
N ILE A 174 -2.14 -10.45 4.64
CA ILE A 174 -1.28 -11.63 4.79
C ILE A 174 -1.20 -12.42 3.48
N SER A 175 -2.34 -12.64 2.83
CA SER A 175 -2.38 -13.37 1.56
C SER A 175 -1.64 -12.60 0.45
N ALA A 176 -1.84 -11.29 0.34
CA ALA A 176 -1.10 -10.45 -0.60
C ALA A 176 0.42 -10.46 -0.32
N PHE A 177 0.81 -10.36 0.95
CA PHE A 177 2.20 -10.42 1.38
C PHE A 177 2.84 -11.76 0.99
N ALA A 178 2.16 -12.88 1.25
CA ALA A 178 2.65 -14.21 0.87
C ALA A 178 2.75 -14.40 -0.66
N ILE A 179 1.77 -13.88 -1.42
CA ILE A 179 1.78 -13.92 -2.89
C ILE A 179 2.96 -13.11 -3.44
N LEU A 180 3.16 -11.87 -2.98
CA LEU A 180 4.25 -11.01 -3.42
C LEU A 180 5.62 -11.58 -3.02
N LEU A 181 5.74 -12.14 -1.82
CA LEU A 181 6.95 -12.83 -1.38
C LEU A 181 7.29 -14.02 -2.29
N THR A 182 6.29 -14.88 -2.56
CA THR A 182 6.45 -16.05 -3.44
C THR A 182 6.88 -15.61 -4.84
N ARG A 183 6.23 -14.59 -5.38
CA ARG A 183 6.57 -14.03 -6.69
C ARG A 183 7.97 -13.41 -6.72
N PHE A 184 8.36 -12.69 -5.68
CA PHE A 184 9.71 -12.16 -5.57
C PHE A 184 10.74 -13.28 -5.61
N LEU A 185 10.52 -14.36 -4.85
CA LEU A 185 11.44 -15.52 -4.81
C LEU A 185 11.53 -16.24 -6.16
N LEU A 186 10.42 -16.33 -6.89
CA LEU A 186 10.34 -16.99 -8.19
C LEU A 186 10.90 -16.15 -9.35
N TYR A 187 10.47 -14.89 -9.47
CA TYR A 187 10.76 -14.05 -10.63
C TYR A 187 11.98 -13.13 -10.43
N ARG A 188 12.33 -12.79 -9.18
CA ARG A 188 13.50 -11.97 -8.81
C ARG A 188 13.62 -10.65 -9.59
N LYS A 189 12.49 -10.08 -10.01
CA LYS A 189 12.46 -8.79 -10.71
C LYS A 189 12.47 -7.64 -9.70
N PRO A 190 13.14 -6.51 -10.01
CA PRO A 190 13.21 -5.36 -9.11
C PRO A 190 11.83 -4.79 -8.77
N VAL A 191 10.89 -4.82 -9.72
CA VAL A 191 9.51 -4.36 -9.50
C VAL A 191 8.77 -5.19 -8.43
N GLU A 192 8.99 -6.50 -8.39
CA GLU A 192 8.34 -7.37 -7.39
C GLU A 192 8.90 -7.11 -5.99
N SER A 193 10.20 -6.81 -5.89
CA SER A 193 10.84 -6.39 -4.64
C SER A 193 10.28 -5.06 -4.16
N GLY A 194 10.12 -4.09 -5.07
CA GLY A 194 9.51 -2.80 -4.78
C GLY A 194 8.08 -2.94 -4.25
N LEU A 195 7.21 -3.68 -4.95
CA LEU A 195 5.83 -3.92 -4.51
C LEU A 195 5.76 -4.61 -3.14
N PHE A 196 6.62 -5.61 -2.90
CA PHE A 196 6.68 -6.31 -1.62
C PHE A 196 7.07 -5.37 -0.47
N TRP A 197 8.15 -4.60 -0.63
CA TRP A 197 8.62 -3.69 0.41
C TRP A 197 7.71 -2.47 0.58
N SER A 198 7.06 -1.99 -0.48
CA SER A 198 6.03 -0.95 -0.39
C SER A 198 4.77 -1.43 0.34
N LEU A 199 4.46 -2.73 0.34
CA LEU A 199 3.36 -3.28 1.13
C LEU A 199 3.74 -3.46 2.60
N ALA A 200 5.04 -3.72 2.87
CA ALA A 200 5.56 -3.91 4.22
C ALA A 200 5.78 -2.61 5.00
N ALA A 201 5.97 -1.50 4.29
CA ALA A 201 6.15 -0.15 4.83
C ALA A 201 4.81 0.46 5.24
#